data_AF-A0A966NV38-F1
#
_entry.id   AF-A0A966NV38-F1
#
_cell.length_a   1.000
_cell.length_b   1.000
_cell.length_c   1.000
_cell.angle_alpha   90.00
_cell.angle_beta   90.00
_cell.angle_gamma   90.00
#
_symmetry.space_group_name_H-M   'P 1'
#
loop_
_entity.id
_entity.type
_entity.pdbx_description
1 polymer ?
#
loop_
_entity_poly.entity_id
_entity_poly.type
_entity_poly.pdbx_seq_one_letter_code
_entity_poly.pdbx_strand_id
1 'polypeptide(L)' 'MIVEQISAAIGAKVSGIDLCSGISSEQRDEILDALHRHHVLFFENQPLTPTQHRDLAAQ' A
#
# COMPACT_ATOMS: atom_id res chain seq x y z
N MET A 1 0.14 -4.85 -8.95
CA MET A 1 -0.76 -4.15 -8.01
C MET A 1 -1.91 -3.49 -8.80
N ILE A 2 -3.12 -3.38 -8.24
CA ILE A 2 -4.27 -2.66 -8.83
C ILE A 2 -4.59 -1.44 -7.97
N VAL A 3 -4.78 -0.26 -8.58
CA VAL A 3 -5.03 1.02 -7.90
C VAL A 3 -6.34 1.63 -8.38
N GLU A 4 -7.29 1.82 -7.48
CA GLU A 4 -8.61 2.39 -7.75
C GLU A 4 -8.76 3.73 -7.04
N GLN A 5 -8.90 4.83 -7.80
CA GLN A 5 -9.10 6.16 -7.23
C GLN A 5 -10.43 6.25 -6.47
N ILE A 6 -10.41 6.79 -5.25
CA ILE A 6 -11.60 6.90 -4.38
C ILE A 6 -12.34 8.23 -4.61
N SER A 7 -11.60 9.33 -4.77
CA SER A 7 -12.21 10.65 -5.00
C SER A 7 -11.42 11.46 -6.02
N ALA A 8 -12.06 12.47 -6.62
CA ALA A 8 -11.44 13.32 -7.63
C ALA A 8 -10.18 14.06 -7.13
N ALA A 9 -10.12 14.38 -5.83
CA ALA A 9 -9.04 15.17 -5.25
C ALA A 9 -7.94 14.32 -4.59
N ILE A 10 -8.28 13.20 -3.94
CA ILE A 10 -7.33 12.44 -3.14
C ILE A 10 -7.78 11.00 -2.89
N GLY A 11 -6.81 10.10 -2.73
CA GLY A 11 -6.99 8.76 -2.21
C GLY A 11 -7.19 7.69 -3.26
N ALA A 12 -6.59 6.52 -3.01
CA ALA A 12 -6.82 5.31 -3.79
C ALA A 12 -6.89 4.05 -2.91
N LYS A 13 -7.72 3.09 -3.31
CA LYS A 13 -7.74 1.74 -2.76
C LYS A 13 -6.80 0.86 -3.57
N VAL A 14 -5.96 0.11 -2.89
CA VAL A 14 -4.95 -0.75 -3.50
C VAL A 14 -5.28 -2.21 -3.21
N SER A 15 -5.23 -3.04 -4.26
CA SER A 15 -5.47 -4.48 -4.17
C SER A 15 -4.47 -5.29 -5.02
N GLY A 16 -4.49 -6.61 -4.87
CA GLY A 16 -3.56 -7.50 -5.55
C GLY A 16 -2.13 -7.46 -4.99
N ILE A 17 -2.00 -7.11 -3.70
CA ILE A 17 -0.75 -7.15 -2.94
C ILE A 17 -1.04 -7.75 -1.55
N ASP A 18 -0.10 -8.53 -1.03
CA ASP A 18 -0.13 -9.06 0.33
C ASP A 18 0.96 -8.36 1.14
N LEU A 19 0.57 -7.59 2.14
CA LEU A 19 1.50 -6.89 3.03
C LEU A 19 1.94 -7.79 4.19
N CYS A 20 1.24 -8.91 4.43
CA CYS A 20 1.49 -9.79 5.58
C CYS A 20 2.79 -10.59 5.44
N SER A 21 3.21 -10.87 4.21
CA SER A 21 4.42 -11.61 3.87
C SER A 21 5.63 -10.73 3.56
N GLY A 22 5.48 -9.39 3.69
CA GLY A 22 6.47 -8.42 3.25
C GLY A 22 6.32 -8.08 1.76
N ILE A 23 7.07 -7.08 1.29
CA ILE A 23 7.00 -6.59 -0.09
C ILE A 23 8.38 -6.62 -0.73
N SER A 24 8.44 -6.80 -2.06
CA SER A 24 9.69 -6.67 -2.81
C SER A 24 10.07 -5.20 -3.02
N SER A 25 11.31 -4.94 -3.46
CA SER A 25 11.76 -3.60 -3.86
C SER A 25 10.86 -2.98 -4.94
N GLU A 26 10.47 -3.79 -5.92
CA GLU A 26 9.63 -3.35 -7.03
C GLU A 26 8.22 -2.99 -6.53
N GLN A 27 7.66 -3.80 -5.63
CA GLN A 27 6.36 -3.50 -5.02
C GLN A 27 6.40 -2.25 -4.14
N ARG A 28 7.49 -2.04 -3.40
CA ARG A 28 7.69 -0.83 -2.62
C ARG A 28 7.73 0.41 -3.53
N ASP A 29 8.48 0.34 -4.63
CA ASP A 29 8.59 1.45 -5.58
C ASP A 29 7.24 1.73 -6.26
N GLU A 30 6.47 0.69 -6.61
CA GLU A 30 5.08 0.80 -7.10
C GLU A 30 4.16 1.50 -6.09
N ILE A 31 4.24 1.11 -4.80
CA ILE A 31 3.45 1.72 -3.71
C ILE A 31 3.84 3.19 -3.54
N LEU A 32 5.13 3.53 -3.56
CA LEU A 32 5.61 4.91 -3.41
C LEU A 32 5.11 5.80 -4.56
N ASP A 33 5.17 5.32 -5.80
CA ASP A 33 4.66 6.07 -6.95
C ASP A 33 3.14 6.27 -6.87
N ALA A 34 2.39 5.22 -6.47
CA ALA A 34 0.96 5.35 -6.20
C ALA A 34 0.67 6.35 -5.06
N LEU A 35 1.49 6.35 -4.00
CA LEU A 35 1.33 7.27 -2.87
C LEU A 35 1.62 8.71 -3.29
N HIS A 36 2.63 8.96 -4.11
CA HIS A 36 2.89 10.31 -4.65
C HIS A 36 1.70 10.82 -5.49
N ARG A 37 1.10 9.95 -6.30
CA ARG A 37 -0.02 10.30 -7.20
C ARG A 37 -1.35 10.47 -6.47
N HIS A 38 -1.63 9.64 -5.47
CA HIS A 38 -2.94 9.59 -4.81
C HIS A 38 -2.92 10.14 -3.37
N HIS A 39 -1.74 10.50 -2.85
CA HIS A 39 -1.44 11.08 -1.53
C HIS A 39 -1.80 10.22 -0.30
N VAL A 40 -2.78 9.33 -0.41
CA VAL A 40 -3.16 8.35 0.61
C VAL A 40 -3.60 7.06 -0.07
N LEU A 41 -3.18 5.94 0.48
CA LEU A 41 -3.51 4.60 -0.03
C LEU A 41 -4.21 3.79 1.06
N PHE A 42 -5.25 3.06 0.66
CA PHE A 42 -5.99 2.15 1.54
C PHE A 42 -5.77 0.72 1.08
N PHE A 43 -5.45 -0.16 2.04
CA PHE A 43 -5.26 -1.58 1.81
C PHE A 43 -6.25 -2.34 2.70
N GLU A 44 -7.08 -3.18 2.09
CA GLU A 44 -8.08 -3.96 2.81
C GLU A 44 -7.60 -5.41 3.01
N ASN A 45 -8.17 -6.08 4.01
CA ASN A 45 -7.91 -7.49 4.31
C ASN A 45 -6.42 -7.81 4.59
N GLN A 46 -5.72 -6.92 5.29
CA GLN A 46 -4.34 -7.09 5.72
C GLN A 46 -4.28 -7.29 7.25
N PRO A 47 -4.48 -8.52 7.77
CA PRO A 47 -4.46 -8.81 9.20
C PRO A 47 -3.02 -8.78 9.77
N LEU A 48 -2.38 -7.62 9.71
CA LEU A 48 -1.01 -7.40 10.16
C LEU A 48 -0.93 -7.42 11.69
N THR A 49 0.05 -8.14 12.23
CA THR A 49 0.46 -7.94 13.62
C THR A 49 1.11 -6.56 13.78
N PRO A 50 1.12 -5.96 15.00
CA PRO A 50 1.79 -4.68 15.22
C PRO A 50 3.27 -4.68 14.80
N THR A 51 3.96 -5.81 14.94
CA THR A 51 5.35 -5.98 14.49
C THR A 51 5.46 -5.93 12.98
N GLN A 52 4.65 -6.69 12.24
CA GLN A 52 4.65 -6.64 10.77
C GLN A 52 4.31 -5.24 10.25
N HIS A 53 3.37 -4.54 10.89
CA HIS A 53 3.02 -3.18 10.50
C HIS A 53 4.18 -2.19 10.67
N ARG A 54 4.89 -2.25 11.81
CA ARG A 54 6.10 -1.44 12.04
C ARG A 54 7.19 -1.78 11.04
N ASP A 55 7.43 -3.07 10.81
CA ASP A 55 8.51 -3.53 9.95
C ASP A 55 8.26 -3.15 8.48
N LEU A 56 7.01 -3.13 8.03
CA LEU A 56 6.62 -2.60 6.72
C LEU A 56 6.90 -1.09 6.61
N ALA A 57 6.62 -0.32 7.65
CA ALA A 57 6.87 1.13 7.66
C ALA A 57 8.38 1.50 7.66
N ALA A 58 9.26 0.54 7.96
CA ALA A 58 10.71 0.75 7.99
C ALA A 58 11.41 0.45 6.66
N GLN A 59 10.69 -0.01 5.62
CA GLN A 59 11.24 -0.39 4.31
C GLN A 59 11.29 0.78 3.31
#